data_AF-A0A7K5IW44-F1
#
_entry.id   AF-A0A7K5IW44-F1
#
_cell.length_a   1.000
_cell.length_b   1.000
_cell.length_c   1.000
_cell.angle_alpha   90.00
_cell.angle_beta   90.00
_cell.angle_gamma   90.00
#
_symmetry.space_group_name_H-M   'P 1'
#
loop_
_entity.id
_entity.type
_entity.pdbx_description
1 polymer ?
#
loop_
_entity_poly.entity_id
_entity_poly.type
_entity_poly.pdbx_seq_one_letter_code
_entity_poly.pdbx_strand_id
1 'polypeptide(L)' 'LTPESATRISVSRQLGMLPCLWELKLGSPQFSGNLRHILGDLRAPLESLEMDSCSLLPDDFAFL' A
#
# COMPACT_ATOMS: atom_id res chain seq x y z
N LEU A 1 8.61 5.47 -28.33
CA LEU A 1 8.14 6.84 -28.06
C LEU A 1 7.15 6.77 -26.91
N THR A 2 7.62 6.90 -25.67
CA THR A 2 6.77 7.26 -24.52
C THR A 2 6.54 8.77 -24.56
N PRO A 3 5.33 9.23 -24.22
CA PRO A 3 5.06 9.50 -22.81
C PRO A 3 3.62 9.12 -22.44
N GLU A 4 3.43 7.90 -21.95
CA GLU A 4 2.27 7.60 -21.08
C GLU A 4 2.65 7.81 -19.60
N SER A 5 3.67 8.62 -19.35
CA SER A 5 4.06 9.17 -18.03
C SER A 5 3.06 10.22 -17.53
N ALA A 6 1.77 10.04 -17.84
CA ALA A 6 0.67 10.75 -17.22
C ALA A 6 0.56 10.27 -15.78
N THR A 7 1.43 10.82 -14.92
CA THR A 7 1.30 10.96 -13.47
C THR A 7 0.41 9.90 -12.82
N ARG A 8 0.77 8.61 -12.95
CA ARG A 8 0.12 7.55 -12.19
C ARG A 8 0.66 7.71 -10.77
N ILE A 9 -0.01 8.53 -9.96
CA ILE A 9 0.36 8.73 -8.57
C ILE A 9 0.30 7.34 -7.92
N SER A 10 1.44 6.87 -7.40
CA SER A 10 1.50 5.61 -6.66
C SER A 10 0.55 5.66 -5.47
N VAL A 11 -0.17 4.57 -5.20
CA VAL A 11 -1.06 4.45 -4.03
C VAL A 11 -0.30 4.73 -2.74
N SER A 12 0.94 4.23 -2.61
CA SER A 12 1.82 4.55 -1.47
C SER A 12 1.95 6.04 -1.24
N ARG A 13 2.22 6.81 -2.31
CA ARG A 13 2.43 8.25 -2.22
C ARG A 13 1.14 8.98 -1.80
N GLN A 14 -0.02 8.51 -2.24
CA GLN A 14 -1.30 9.07 -1.81
C GLN A 14 -1.56 8.80 -0.32
N LEU A 15 -1.33 7.57 0.13
CA LEU A 15 -1.49 7.20 1.54
C LEU A 15 -0.48 7.96 2.43
N GLY A 16 0.75 8.14 1.97
CA GLY A 16 1.79 8.93 2.64
C GLY A 16 1.48 10.44 2.77
N MET A 17 0.50 10.94 2.02
CA MET A 17 0.01 12.33 2.12
C MET A 17 -1.12 12.49 3.15
N LEU A 18 -1.61 11.40 3.76
CA LEU A 18 -2.67 11.43 4.76
C LEU A 18 -2.07 11.45 6.18
N PRO A 19 -1.95 12.64 6.82
CA PRO A 19 -1.24 12.76 8.10
C PRO A 19 -1.96 12.09 9.27
N CYS A 20 -3.25 11.78 9.12
CA CYS A 20 -4.07 11.14 10.15
C CYS A 20 -4.55 9.75 9.72
N LEU A 21 -3.86 9.09 8.79
CA LEU A 21 -4.20 7.72 8.42
C LEU A 21 -3.68 6.77 9.51
N TRP A 22 -4.60 6.23 10.30
CA TRP A 22 -4.30 5.27 11.37
C TRP A 22 -4.89 3.88 11.07
N GLU A 23 -5.88 3.77 10.19
CA GLU A 23 -6.48 2.51 9.77
C GLU A 23 -6.53 2.38 8.24
N LEU A 24 -6.15 1.21 7.73
CA LEU A 24 -6.24 0.86 6.33
C LEU A 24 -6.77 -0.57 6.17
N LYS A 25 -7.75 -0.72 5.27
CA LYS A 25 -8.35 -2.01 4.91
C LYS A 25 -8.09 -2.35 3.45
N LEU A 26 -7.46 -3.49 3.20
CA LEU A 26 -7.18 -4.02 1.86
C LEU A 26 -8.13 -5.18 1.57
N GLY A 27 -9.00 -5.01 0.58
CA GLY A 27 -10.14 -5.91 0.30
C GLY A 27 -10.05 -6.75 -0.97
N SER A 28 -8.86 -6.88 -1.59
CA SER A 28 -8.73 -7.55 -2.90
C SER A 28 -7.50 -8.44 -2.99
N PRO A 29 -7.62 -9.66 -3.54
CA PRO A 29 -6.50 -10.60 -3.66
C PRO A 29 -5.33 -10.05 -4.49
N GLN A 30 -5.56 -9.05 -5.36
CA GLN A 30 -4.53 -8.38 -6.15
C GLN A 30 -3.49 -7.62 -5.30
N PHE A 31 -3.79 -7.36 -4.03
CA PHE A 31 -2.86 -6.69 -3.10
C PHE A 31 -1.91 -7.66 -2.39
N SER A 32 -2.13 -8.97 -2.52
CA SER A 32 -1.22 -10.00 -1.98
C SER A 32 0.18 -9.85 -2.59
N GLY A 33 1.23 -9.89 -1.78
CA GLY A 33 2.63 -9.69 -2.20
C GLY A 33 2.99 -8.25 -2.56
N ASN A 34 2.10 -7.28 -2.34
CA ASN A 34 2.30 -5.89 -2.76
C ASN A 34 2.26 -4.89 -1.60
N LEU A 35 2.35 -5.32 -0.34
CA LEU A 35 2.29 -4.40 0.81
C LEU A 35 3.32 -3.27 0.71
N ARG A 36 4.55 -3.56 0.27
CA ARG A 36 5.59 -2.53 0.07
C ARG A 36 5.18 -1.42 -0.91
N HIS A 37 4.50 -1.78 -2.01
CA HIS A 37 4.03 -0.80 -3.01
C HIS A 37 2.83 0.02 -2.54
N ILE A 38 2.11 -0.45 -1.52
CA ILE A 38 0.94 0.20 -0.96
C ILE A 38 1.34 1.04 0.26
N LEU A 39 2.19 0.51 1.13
CA LEU A 39 2.49 1.08 2.44
C LEU A 39 3.86 1.77 2.50
N GLY A 40 4.72 1.60 1.50
CA GLY A 40 6.13 2.00 1.56
C GLY A 40 6.41 3.49 1.72
N ASP A 41 5.45 4.37 1.44
CA ASP A 41 5.57 5.83 1.62
C ASP A 41 4.76 6.34 2.82
N LEU A 42 4.20 5.46 3.66
CA LEU A 42 3.51 5.87 4.89
C LEU A 42 4.48 6.63 5.81
N ARG A 43 4.09 7.84 6.20
CA ARG A 43 4.91 8.73 7.03
C ARG A 43 4.60 8.60 8.52
N ALA A 44 3.41 8.14 8.85
CA ALA A 44 2.95 7.89 10.21
C ALA A 44 2.75 6.38 10.41
N PRO A 45 2.94 5.86 11.64
CA PRO A 45 2.64 4.47 11.94
C PRO A 45 1.14 4.23 11.76
N LEU A 46 0.81 3.18 11.01
CA LEU A 46 -0.55 2.69 10.90
C LEU A 46 -0.86 1.88 12.17
N GLU A 47 -1.98 2.16 12.83
CA GLU A 47 -2.41 1.45 14.04
C GLU A 47 -3.17 0.16 13.71
N SER A 48 -3.95 0.17 12.63
CA SER A 48 -4.79 -0.94 12.19
C SER A 48 -4.58 -1.23 10.70
N LEU A 49 -4.15 -2.45 10.38
CA LEU A 49 -4.10 -2.97 9.02
C LEU A 49 -5.02 -4.19 8.93
N GLU A 50 -6.11 -4.06 8.20
CA GLU A 50 -7.03 -5.16 7.92
C GLU A 50 -6.83 -5.67 6.49
N MET A 51 -6.78 -6.98 6.34
CA MET A 51 -6.55 -7.65 5.06
C MET A 51 -7.69 -8.62 4.78
N ASP A 52 -8.77 -8.10 4.18
CA ASP A 52 -9.90 -8.90 3.73
C ASP A 52 -9.61 -9.46 2.34
N SER A 53 -9.71 -10.78 2.19
CA SER A 53 -9.47 -11.46 0.91
C SER A 53 -8.06 -11.28 0.32
N CYS A 54 -7.10 -10.79 1.11
CA CYS A 54 -5.68 -10.71 0.74
C CYS A 54 -4.90 -11.80 1.48
N SER A 55 -3.91 -12.40 0.82
CA SER A 55 -2.99 -13.35 1.48
C SER A 55 -1.66 -12.66 1.75
N LEU A 56 -1.07 -12.89 2.93
CA LEU A 56 0.31 -12.51 3.19
C LEU A 56 1.24 -13.47 2.45
N LEU A 57 2.00 -12.96 1.49
CA LEU A 57 3.02 -13.70 0.76
C LEU A 57 4.42 -13.39 1.34
N PRO A 58 5.45 -14.19 1.03
CA PRO A 58 6.81 -13.98 1.54
C PRO A 58 7.34 -12.54 1.38
N ASP A 59 7.02 -11.87 0.27
CA ASP A 59 7.39 -10.48 0.02
C ASP A 59 6.71 -9.49 0.99
N ASP A 60 5.49 -9.79 1.44
CA ASP A 60 4.78 -8.97 2.43
C ASP A 60 5.44 -9.11 3.81
N PHE A 61 5.82 -10.34 4.19
CA PHE A 61 6.53 -10.61 5.45
C PHE A 61 7.93 -9.98 5.49
N ALA A 62 8.60 -9.86 4.35
CA ALA A 62 9.90 -9.19 4.28
C ALA A 62 9.82 -7.67 4.45
N PHE A 63 8.62 -7.09 4.28
CA PHE A 63 8.36 -5.68 4.44
C PHE A 63 7.90 -5.29 5.86
N LEU A 64 7.07 -6.13 6.49
CA LEU A 64 6.62 -5.97 7.87
C LEU A 64 7.77 -6.09 8.88
#